data_AF-A0A843RP48-F1
#
_entry.id   AF-A0A843RP48-F1
#
_cell.length_a   1.000
_cell.length_b   1.000
_cell.length_c   1.000
_cell.angle_alpha   90.00
_cell.angle_beta   90.00
_cell.angle_gamma   90.00
#
_symmetry.space_group_name_H-M   'P 1'
#
loop_
_entity.id
_entity.type
_entity.pdbx_description
1 polymer ?
#
loop_
_entity_poly.entity_id
_entity_poly.type
_entity_poly.pdbx_seq_one_letter_code
_entity_poly.pdbx_strand_id
1 'polypeptide(L)'
;MRRSLPLVLSGPLLALGLAACDPASSAMLAGASLVTFVHSDKTIGDHVATWAFDQDCSTLALANGEGYCRDFVSEEELAAAEAQAKAELAATYCYRTLGAISCYRQPDELASSATRVR
;
A
#
# COMPACT_ATOMS: atom_id res chain seq x y z
N MET A 1 27.79 -24.17 28.28
CA MET A 1 28.67 -24.25 27.11
C MET A 1 28.76 -22.86 26.46
N ARG A 2 29.87 -22.13 26.65
CA ARG A 2 30.07 -20.80 26.07
C ARG A 2 30.62 -20.99 24.65
N ARG A 3 29.78 -20.83 23.63
CA ARG A 3 30.22 -20.82 22.22
C ARG A 3 30.94 -19.50 21.97
N SER A 4 32.27 -19.52 21.99
CA SER A 4 33.10 -18.44 21.48
C SER A 4 32.87 -18.33 19.98
N LEU A 5 32.09 -17.31 19.57
CA LEU A 5 31.96 -16.93 18.17
C LEU A 5 33.37 -16.60 17.62
N PRO A 6 33.82 -17.22 16.53
CA PRO A 6 35.15 -16.97 16.01
C PRO A 6 35.24 -15.53 15.51
N LEU A 7 36.20 -14.77 16.06
CA LEU A 7 36.53 -13.37 15.75
C LEU A 7 36.78 -13.10 14.25
N VAL A 8 36.93 -14.17 13.45
CA VAL A 8 37.20 -14.13 12.02
C VAL A 8 35.94 -13.81 11.19
N LEU A 9 34.73 -14.15 11.68
CA LEU A 9 33.48 -13.78 10.98
C LEU A 9 33.01 -12.35 11.30
N SER A 10 33.43 -11.76 12.42
CA SER A 10 33.01 -10.41 12.80
C SER A 10 33.60 -9.31 11.92
N GLY A 11 34.82 -9.49 11.40
CA GLY A 11 35.50 -8.49 10.54
C GLY A 11 34.72 -8.14 9.27
N PRO A 12 34.36 -9.10 8.41
CA PRO A 12 33.63 -8.81 7.17
C PRO A 12 32.20 -8.29 7.42
N LEU A 13 31.48 -8.82 8.42
CA LEU A 13 30.14 -8.33 8.77
C LEU A 13 30.15 -6.86 9.23
N LEU A 14 31.17 -6.45 9.99
CA LEU A 14 31.33 -5.06 10.41
C LEU A 14 31.63 -4.15 9.21
N ALA A 15 32.47 -4.60 8.28
CA ALA A 15 32.82 -3.82 7.09
C ALA A 15 31.62 -3.61 6.14
N LEU A 16 30.76 -4.62 5.97
CA LEU A 16 29.50 -4.46 5.23
C LEU A 16 28.54 -3.48 5.93
N GLY A 17 28.49 -3.50 7.26
CA GLY A 17 27.67 -2.56 8.04
C GLY A 17 28.11 -1.10 7.87
N LEU A 18 29.41 -0.82 7.82
CA LEU A 18 29.92 0.54 7.62
C LEU A 18 29.67 1.08 6.20
N ALA A 19 29.73 0.22 5.18
CA ALA A 19 29.45 0.63 3.80
C ALA A 19 27.99 1.05 3.58
N ALA A 20 27.05 0.55 4.39
CA ALA A 20 25.64 0.93 4.30
C ALA A 20 25.36 2.40 4.70
N CYS A 21 26.27 3.04 5.46
CA CYS A 21 26.12 4.42 5.91
C CYS A 21 26.75 5.47 4.96
N ASP A 22 27.29 5.06 3.81
CA ASP A 22 27.78 6.04 2.83
C ASP A 22 26.60 6.75 2.12
N PRO A 23 26.68 8.09 1.91
CA PRO A 23 25.61 8.84 1.25
C PRO A 23 25.27 8.34 -0.15
N ALA A 24 26.25 7.85 -0.92
CA ALA A 24 25.99 7.36 -2.27
C ALA A 24 25.19 6.06 -2.23
N SER A 25 25.57 5.11 -1.37
CA SER A 25 24.82 3.87 -1.18
C SER A 25 23.40 4.14 -0.66
N SER A 26 23.27 5.06 0.31
CA SER A 26 21.97 5.48 0.85
C SER A 26 21.07 6.09 -0.21
N ALA A 27 21.61 6.99 -1.05
CA ALA A 27 20.87 7.61 -2.14
C ALA A 27 20.42 6.59 -3.19
N MET A 28 21.26 5.61 -3.52
CA MET A 28 20.90 4.52 -4.44
C MET A 28 19.77 3.65 -3.87
N LEU A 29 19.87 3.24 -2.60
CA LEU A 29 18.83 2.46 -1.91
C LEU A 29 17.50 3.22 -1.82
N ALA A 30 17.55 4.51 -1.50
CA ALA A 30 16.37 5.37 -1.48
C ALA A 30 15.74 5.49 -2.87
N GLY A 31 16.56 5.75 -3.90
CA GLY A 31 16.09 5.83 -5.29
C GLY A 31 15.46 4.52 -5.78
N ALA A 32 16.10 3.38 -5.50
CA ALA A 32 15.57 2.07 -5.87
C ALA A 32 14.28 1.74 -5.10
N SER A 33 14.19 2.13 -3.82
CA SER A 33 12.97 1.98 -3.02
C SER A 33 11.82 2.82 -3.57
N LEU A 34 12.08 4.00 -4.12
CA LEU A 34 11.06 4.82 -4.78
C LEU A 34 10.55 4.14 -6.06
N VAL A 35 11.45 3.55 -6.87
CA VAL A 35 11.06 2.84 -8.09
C VAL A 35 10.14 1.66 -7.77
N THR A 36 10.51 0.84 -6.78
CA THR A 36 9.66 -0.30 -6.38
C THR A 36 8.35 0.17 -5.78
N PHE A 37 8.38 1.28 -5.03
CA PHE A 37 7.19 1.86 -4.40
C PHE A 37 6.17 2.32 -5.44
N VAL A 38 6.61 3.04 -6.48
CA VAL A 38 5.72 3.48 -7.55
C VAL A 38 5.07 2.31 -8.31
N HIS A 39 5.75 1.16 -8.39
CA HIS A 39 5.24 0.01 -9.13
C HIS A 39 4.35 -0.92 -8.30
N SER A 40 4.63 -1.07 -7.00
CA SER A 40 4.05 -2.13 -6.16
C SER A 40 3.56 -1.66 -4.80
N ASP A 41 3.57 -0.34 -4.55
CA ASP A 41 3.25 0.27 -3.26
C ASP A 41 4.13 -0.24 -2.10
N LYS A 42 5.31 -0.76 -2.44
CA LYS A 42 6.29 -1.34 -1.52
C LYS A 42 7.69 -0.83 -1.79
N THR A 43 8.36 -0.41 -0.73
CA THR A 43 9.80 -0.14 -0.75
C THR A 43 10.60 -1.45 -0.83
N ILE A 44 11.91 -1.38 -1.07
CA ILE A 44 12.77 -2.58 -1.02
C ILE A 44 12.72 -3.23 0.36
N GLY A 45 12.68 -2.42 1.43
CA GLY A 45 12.55 -2.93 2.79
C GLY A 45 11.23 -3.68 3.01
N ASP A 46 10.14 -3.19 2.42
CA ASP A 46 8.83 -3.84 2.50
C ASP A 46 8.81 -5.21 1.81
N HIS A 47 9.50 -5.35 0.67
CA HIS A 47 9.66 -6.65 0.01
C HIS A 47 10.43 -7.66 0.88
N VAL A 48 11.49 -7.19 1.54
CA VAL A 48 12.27 -8.04 2.49
C VAL A 48 11.42 -8.42 3.69
N ALA A 49 10.66 -7.48 4.26
CA ALA A 49 9.77 -7.74 5.38
C ALA A 49 8.65 -8.72 5.00
N THR A 50 8.05 -8.53 3.83
CA THR A 50 7.00 -9.42 3.29
C THR A 50 7.51 -10.85 3.20
N TRP A 51 8.71 -11.05 2.64
CA TRP A 51 9.35 -12.37 2.57
C TRP A 51 9.70 -12.95 3.96
N ALA A 52 10.17 -12.12 4.88
CA ALA A 52 10.62 -12.56 6.21
C ALA A 52 9.45 -12.94 7.14
N PHE A 53 8.33 -12.23 7.05
CA PHE A 53 7.17 -12.41 7.92
C PHE A 53 6.06 -13.25 7.31
N ASP A 54 6.15 -13.58 6.01
CA ASP A 54 5.10 -14.26 5.26
C ASP A 54 3.74 -13.54 5.37
N GLN A 55 3.79 -12.20 5.32
CA GLN A 55 2.66 -11.29 5.43
C GLN A 55 2.83 -10.13 4.45
N ASP A 56 1.74 -9.49 4.04
CA ASP A 56 1.79 -8.30 3.20
C ASP A 56 2.27 -7.09 4.03
N CYS A 57 3.57 -6.80 4.00
CA CYS A 57 4.14 -5.66 4.71
C CYS A 57 4.31 -4.47 3.76
N SER A 58 3.82 -3.29 4.14
CA SER A 58 3.93 -2.07 3.33
C SER A 58 4.06 -0.82 4.19
N THR A 59 5.07 0.00 3.84
CA THR A 59 5.24 1.33 4.43
C THR A 59 4.09 2.27 4.05
N LEU A 60 3.46 2.07 2.88
CA LEU A 60 2.27 2.83 2.49
C LEU A 60 1.08 2.56 3.42
N ALA A 61 0.82 1.29 3.74
CA ALA A 61 -0.24 0.91 4.68
C ALA A 61 -0.04 1.59 6.05
N LEU A 62 1.20 1.55 6.55
CA LEU A 62 1.56 2.24 7.79
C LEU A 62 1.34 3.77 7.71
N ALA A 63 1.70 4.39 6.57
CA ALA A 63 1.47 5.82 6.35
C ALA A 63 -0.02 6.19 6.30
N ASN A 64 -0.87 5.26 5.86
CA ASN A 64 -2.34 5.41 5.86
C ASN A 64 -2.98 5.13 7.23
N GLY A 65 -2.18 4.81 8.25
CA GLY A 65 -2.67 4.50 9.60
C GLY A 65 -3.13 3.05 9.78
N GLU A 66 -2.84 2.18 8.82
CA GLU A 66 -3.08 0.74 8.91
C GLU A 66 -1.91 0.03 9.62
N GLY A 67 -2.08 -1.26 9.90
CA GLY A 67 -0.97 -2.11 10.37
C GLY A 67 0.12 -2.22 9.31
N TYR A 68 1.38 -2.25 9.74
CA TYR A 68 2.51 -2.37 8.80
C TYR A 68 2.49 -3.67 8.01
N CYS A 69 2.19 -4.80 8.67
CA CYS A 69 2.01 -6.12 8.05
C CYS A 69 0.57 -6.58 8.25
N ARG A 70 -0.03 -7.11 7.18
CA ARG A 70 -1.40 -7.64 7.16
C ARG A 70 -1.41 -9.00 6.45
N ASP A 71 -2.46 -9.77 6.67
CA ASP A 71 -2.60 -11.06 5.99
C ASP A 71 -2.78 -10.85 4.48
N PHE A 72 -2.28 -11.79 3.69
CA PHE A 72 -2.45 -11.74 2.24
C PHE A 72 -3.94 -11.85 1.90
N VAL A 73 -4.42 -10.89 1.11
CA VAL A 73 -5.75 -10.92 0.54
C VAL A 73 -5.66 -11.68 -0.78
N SER A 74 -6.52 -12.67 -0.98
CA SER A 74 -6.58 -13.39 -2.26
C SER A 74 -7.08 -12.47 -3.38
N GLU A 75 -6.70 -12.78 -4.62
CA GLU A 75 -7.22 -12.04 -5.79
C GLU A 75 -8.74 -12.10 -5.88
N GLU A 76 -9.36 -13.20 -5.42
CA GLU A 76 -10.81 -13.36 -5.36
C GLU A 76 -11.46 -12.40 -4.37
N GLU A 77 -10.88 -12.25 -3.18
CA GLU A 77 -11.36 -11.30 -2.17
C GLU A 77 -11.18 -9.86 -2.64
N LEU A 78 -10.06 -9.53 -3.28
CA LEU A 78 -9.83 -8.21 -3.85
C LEU A 78 -10.85 -7.91 -4.95
N ALA A 79 -11.08 -8.85 -5.88
CA ALA A 79 -12.08 -8.72 -6.93
C ALA A 79 -13.50 -8.61 -6.37
N ALA A 80 -13.82 -9.34 -5.29
CA ALA A 80 -15.10 -9.24 -4.60
C ALA A 80 -15.28 -7.86 -3.93
N ALA A 81 -14.24 -7.34 -3.27
CA ALA A 81 -14.26 -6.01 -2.66
C ALA A 81 -14.41 -4.91 -3.72
N GLU A 82 -13.71 -5.01 -4.84
CA GLU A 82 -13.88 -4.10 -5.98
C GLU A 82 -15.28 -4.19 -6.60
N ALA A 83 -15.82 -5.41 -6.75
CA ALA A 83 -17.18 -5.61 -7.25
C ALA A 83 -18.23 -5.03 -6.31
N GLN A 84 -18.04 -5.18 -4.99
CA GLN A 84 -18.89 -4.56 -3.97
C GLN A 84 -18.80 -3.04 -4.04
N ALA A 85 -17.60 -2.46 -4.08
CA ALA A 85 -17.42 -1.01 -4.22
C ALA A 85 -18.07 -0.47 -5.50
N LYS A 86 -17.92 -1.18 -6.63
CA LYS A 86 -18.60 -0.84 -7.89
C LYS A 86 -20.12 -0.96 -7.78
N ALA A 87 -20.63 -1.99 -7.10
CA ALA A 87 -22.06 -2.16 -6.88
C ALA A 87 -22.64 -1.04 -5.99
N GLU A 88 -21.93 -0.62 -4.95
CA GLU A 88 -22.32 0.51 -4.11
C GLU A 88 -22.33 1.84 -4.89
N LEU A 89 -21.33 2.07 -5.72
CA LEU A 89 -21.30 3.22 -6.63
C LEU A 89 -22.44 3.17 -7.64
N ALA A 90 -22.74 2.01 -8.22
CA ALA A 90 -23.85 1.82 -9.15
C ALA A 90 -25.23 2.01 -8.48
N ALA A 91 -25.33 1.70 -7.19
CA ALA A 91 -26.52 1.97 -6.37
C ALA A 91 -26.66 3.45 -5.97
N THR A 92 -25.73 4.31 -6.41
CA THR A 92 -25.80 5.75 -6.15
C THR A 92 -26.54 6.47 -7.29
N TYR A 93 -27.50 7.31 -6.95
CA TYR A 93 -28.29 8.12 -7.87
C TYR A 93 -27.77 9.55 -7.84
N CYS A 94 -26.97 9.91 -8.84
CA CYS A 94 -26.42 11.26 -8.98
C CYS A 94 -27.28 12.12 -9.91
N TYR A 95 -27.64 13.31 -9.43
CA TYR A 95 -28.45 14.28 -10.15
C TYR A 95 -27.67 15.57 -10.35
N ARG A 96 -27.72 16.12 -11.56
CA ARG A 96 -27.12 17.42 -11.87
C ARG A 96 -28.09 18.54 -11.50
N THR A 97 -27.70 19.41 -10.59
CA THR A 97 -28.40 20.65 -10.27
C THR A 97 -27.72 21.84 -10.94
N LEU A 98 -28.26 23.06 -10.75
CA LEU A 98 -27.75 24.27 -11.41
C LEU A 98 -26.31 24.65 -11.00
N GLY A 99 -25.81 24.14 -9.87
CA GLY A 99 -24.47 24.48 -9.36
C GLY A 99 -23.60 23.31 -8.91
N ALA A 100 -24.13 22.09 -8.83
CA ALA A 100 -23.39 20.93 -8.33
C ALA A 100 -23.97 19.59 -8.83
N ILE A 101 -23.23 18.51 -8.61
CA ILE A 101 -23.75 17.14 -8.70
C ILE A 101 -24.03 16.67 -7.28
N SER A 102 -25.27 16.26 -7.01
CA SER A 102 -25.69 15.72 -5.72
C SER A 102 -26.02 14.23 -5.90
N CYS A 103 -25.39 13.38 -5.11
CA CYS A 103 -25.51 11.93 -5.18
C CYS A 103 -26.21 11.38 -3.93
N TYR A 104 -27.21 10.53 -4.14
CA TYR A 104 -28.03 9.94 -3.08
C TYR A 104 -27.99 8.41 -3.14
N ARG A 105 -28.15 7.74 -2.00
CA ARG A 105 -28.27 6.26 -1.96
C ARG A 105 -29.60 5.73 -2.49
N GLN A 106 -30.62 6.59 -2.55
CA GLN A 106 -31.95 6.26 -3.03
C GLN A 106 -32.36 7.28 -4.09
N PRO A 107 -33.20 6.91 -5.06
CA PRO A 107 -33.72 7.87 -6.02
C PRO A 107 -34.46 8.99 -5.30
N ASP A 108 -34.18 10.23 -5.71
CA ASP A 108 -34.84 11.40 -5.16
C ASP A 108 -36.23 11.54 -5.80
N GLU A 109 -37.28 11.24 -5.03
CA GLU A 109 -38.69 11.32 -5.45
C GLU A 109 -39.12 12.76 -5.80
N LEU A 110 -38.37 13.78 -5.33
CA LEU A 110 -38.67 15.19 -5.55
C LEU A 110 -37.84 15.81 -6.69
N ALA A 111 -36.91 15.05 -7.29
CA ALA A 111 -36.06 15.49 -8.39
C ALA A 111 -36.82 15.55 -9.72
N SER A 112 -37.84 16.42 -9.82
CA SER A 112 -38.71 16.53 -10.99
C SER A 112 -38.03 17.19 -12.21
N SER A 113 -36.92 17.91 -12.03
CA SER A 113 -36.24 18.66 -13.10
C SER A 113 -34.72 18.40 -13.21
N ALA A 114 -34.14 17.58 -12.33
CA ALA A 114 -32.71 17.32 -12.33
C ALA A 114 -32.35 16.13 -13.23
N THR A 115 -31.51 16.35 -14.24
CA THR A 115 -31.05 15.28 -15.13
C THR A 115 -30.12 14.33 -14.37
N ARG A 116 -30.46 13.04 -14.33
CA ARG A 116 -29.59 12.00 -13.76
C ARG A 116 -28.30 11.91 -14.57
N VAL A 117 -27.17 11.95 -13.87
CA VAL A 117 -25.83 11.73 -14.45
C VAL A 117 -25.55 10.24 -14.37
N ARG A 118 -25.06 9.66 -15.48
CA ARG A 118 -24.74 8.24 -15.63
C ARG A 118 -23.24 8.06 -15.74
#